data_AF-A0A1E7FU79-F1
#
_entry.id   AF-A0A1E7FU79-F1
#
_cell.length_a   1.000
_cell.length_b   1.000
_cell.length_c   1.000
_cell.angle_alpha   90.00
_cell.angle_beta   90.00
_cell.angle_gamma   90.00
#
_symmetry.space_group_name_H-M   'P 1'
#
loop_
_entity.id
_entity.type
_entity.pdbx_description
1 polymer ?
#
loop_
_entity_poly.entity_id
_entity_poly.type
_entity_poly.pdbx_seq_one_letter_code
_entity_poly.pdbx_strand_id
1 'polypeptide(L)'
;MCAPTTTTKKTSSSSSPPLRSISSLSDESTAAVAAVITDESNDKNKSKEASTSNNGTAGSTIIDKILPLHPSLVIVIMAIFLPYSCFLNRGFTIWFHWMSILHLVTQFQSKFIEKFLILSGASISLGWYSTLLWECIYHGRYFDALYNNVDVLYDYIPSSIMSSHPFTPIIIIHIFDLLGHPLLTYYFWRRYNNNNNNSSKNTVSITTTPPSDNGDKNSHKNDNKSIHIIDEICTWPVLISAYIFSRVWSIVHTYHNFGYFGLFYVGFDVYIIDSLDMWYPAYTTETILYSSLILRKLIN
;
A
#
# COMPACT_ATOMS: atom_id res chain seq x y z
N MET A 1 60.13 -16.75 -23.36
CA MET A 1 59.98 -15.35 -23.81
C MET A 1 58.49 -15.04 -23.82
N CYS A 2 57.98 -14.37 -22.79
CA CYS A 2 56.58 -13.97 -22.68
C CYS A 2 56.45 -12.50 -23.07
N ALA A 3 55.52 -12.19 -23.97
CA ALA A 3 55.21 -10.84 -24.40
C ALA A 3 54.36 -10.11 -23.33
N PRO A 4 54.57 -8.81 -23.08
CA PRO A 4 53.77 -8.05 -22.15
C PRO A 4 52.47 -7.57 -22.82
N THR A 5 51.34 -7.85 -22.19
CA THR A 5 50.02 -7.34 -22.58
C THR A 5 49.87 -5.90 -22.13
N THR A 6 49.63 -4.99 -23.08
CA THR A 6 49.46 -3.55 -22.83
C THR A 6 48.00 -3.25 -22.51
N THR A 7 47.72 -2.80 -21.29
CA THR A 7 46.37 -2.42 -20.86
C THR A 7 46.09 -0.96 -21.24
N THR A 8 45.32 -0.73 -22.30
CA THR A 8 44.84 0.60 -22.70
C THR A 8 43.77 1.11 -21.72
N LYS A 9 44.10 2.17 -21.00
CA LYS A 9 43.24 2.91 -20.09
C LYS A 9 42.25 3.75 -20.91
N LYS A 10 40.97 3.36 -20.91
CA LYS A 10 39.88 4.10 -21.58
C LYS A 10 39.43 5.24 -20.67
N THR A 11 39.85 6.47 -20.97
CA THR A 11 39.32 7.69 -20.34
C THR A 11 37.95 8.01 -20.92
N SER A 12 36.88 7.71 -20.17
CA SER A 12 35.53 8.19 -20.48
C SER A 12 35.38 9.61 -19.95
N SER A 13 35.35 10.58 -20.86
CA SER A 13 34.93 11.95 -20.61
C SER A 13 33.42 11.96 -20.34
N SER A 14 33.02 12.22 -19.09
CA SER A 14 31.63 12.46 -18.71
C SER A 14 31.19 13.84 -19.22
N SER A 15 30.54 13.88 -20.39
CA SER A 15 29.77 15.04 -20.81
C SER A 15 28.45 15.04 -20.04
N SER A 16 28.32 15.94 -19.07
CA SER A 16 27.05 16.20 -18.39
C SER A 16 25.96 16.57 -19.40
N PRO A 17 24.72 16.06 -19.26
CA PRO A 17 23.63 16.44 -20.13
C PRO A 17 23.23 17.91 -19.89
N PRO A 18 22.80 18.65 -20.93
CA PRO A 18 22.41 20.04 -20.78
C PRO A 18 21.10 20.14 -19.99
N LEU A 19 21.09 21.03 -18.99
CA LEU A 19 19.88 21.52 -18.34
C LEU A 19 18.91 22.03 -19.42
N ARG A 20 17.78 21.34 -19.61
CA ARG A 20 16.66 21.86 -20.40
C ARG A 20 16.03 23.01 -19.63
N SER A 21 16.20 24.23 -20.14
CA SER A 21 15.41 25.38 -19.74
C SER A 21 13.96 25.16 -20.17
N ILE A 22 13.06 24.96 -19.20
CA ILE A 22 11.62 24.93 -19.45
C ILE A 22 11.17 26.37 -19.64
N SER A 23 10.94 26.75 -20.89
CA SER A 23 10.26 27.99 -21.26
C SER A 23 8.80 27.93 -20.82
N SER A 24 8.38 29.00 -20.15
CA SER A 24 7.00 29.32 -19.78
C SER A 24 6.02 29.11 -20.93
N LEU A 25 5.02 28.26 -20.72
CA LEU A 25 3.80 28.21 -21.52
C LEU A 25 2.63 28.64 -20.65
N SER A 26 1.98 29.68 -21.15
CA SER A 26 0.82 30.40 -20.63
C SER A 26 -0.47 29.59 -20.67
N ASP A 27 -1.42 30.08 -19.88
CA ASP A 27 -2.82 29.70 -19.72
C ASP A 27 -3.57 29.28 -21.00
N GLU A 28 -4.37 28.20 -20.92
CA GLU A 28 -5.77 28.18 -21.39
C GLU A 28 -6.56 26.88 -21.04
N SER A 29 -7.71 27.09 -20.38
CA SER A 29 -9.01 26.40 -20.45
C SER A 29 -9.19 24.88 -20.14
N THR A 30 -9.87 24.65 -19.00
CA THR A 30 -11.14 23.90 -18.81
C THR A 30 -11.69 22.98 -19.92
N ALA A 31 -12.03 21.72 -19.59
CA ALA A 31 -13.42 21.23 -19.37
C ALA A 31 -13.61 19.70 -19.56
N ALA A 32 -14.46 19.15 -18.69
CA ALA A 32 -15.34 17.98 -18.88
C ALA A 32 -14.75 16.55 -19.01
N VAL A 33 -15.03 15.70 -18.01
CA VAL A 33 -15.88 14.49 -18.17
C VAL A 33 -16.66 14.26 -16.87
N ALA A 34 -17.96 14.57 -16.91
CA ALA A 34 -18.96 14.13 -15.95
C ALA A 34 -20.18 13.65 -16.75
N ALA A 35 -20.41 12.34 -16.75
CA ALA A 35 -21.61 11.61 -17.20
C ALA A 35 -21.22 10.12 -17.23
N VAL A 36 -22.03 9.10 -16.95
CA VAL A 36 -23.43 8.90 -16.54
C VAL A 36 -23.44 7.40 -16.20
N ILE A 37 -23.99 6.98 -15.07
CA ILE A 37 -24.85 5.78 -14.96
C ILE A 37 -25.86 6.05 -13.83
N THR A 38 -27.11 6.30 -14.22
CA THR A 38 -28.29 6.27 -13.36
C THR A 38 -29.18 5.11 -13.76
N ASP A 39 -29.74 4.48 -12.73
CA ASP A 39 -30.98 3.71 -12.63
C ASP A 39 -31.20 2.45 -13.49
N GLU A 40 -31.42 1.33 -12.78
CA GLU A 40 -32.75 0.73 -12.84
C GLU A 40 -33.15 0.11 -11.49
N SER A 41 -34.17 0.72 -10.90
CA SER A 41 -35.01 0.19 -9.82
C SER A 41 -36.00 -0.84 -10.38
N ASN A 42 -36.16 -1.99 -9.71
CA ASN A 42 -37.50 -2.60 -9.59
C ASN A 42 -37.63 -3.47 -8.32
N ASP A 43 -38.05 -2.80 -7.26
CA ASP A 43 -39.15 -3.11 -6.35
C ASP A 43 -39.83 -4.51 -6.44
N LYS A 44 -39.89 -5.25 -5.31
CA LYS A 44 -41.16 -5.51 -4.56
C LYS A 44 -41.05 -6.62 -3.50
N ASN A 45 -41.65 -6.30 -2.35
CA ASN A 45 -42.27 -7.18 -1.34
C ASN A 45 -41.38 -7.91 -0.31
N LYS A 46 -41.25 -7.33 0.89
CA LYS A 46 -41.93 -7.92 2.07
C LYS A 46 -42.13 -6.92 3.20
N SER A 47 -43.40 -6.74 3.52
CA SER A 47 -43.99 -5.90 4.55
C SER A 47 -43.82 -6.45 5.97
N LYS A 48 -43.91 -5.50 6.93
CA LYS A 48 -44.31 -5.63 8.34
C LYS A 48 -43.24 -6.14 9.32
N GLU A 49 -42.68 -5.22 10.09
CA GLU A 49 -43.16 -5.03 11.47
C GLU A 49 -42.87 -3.59 11.94
N ALA A 50 -43.93 -2.96 12.43
CA ALA A 50 -43.90 -1.63 13.01
C ALA A 50 -43.75 -1.77 14.52
N SER A 51 -42.67 -1.22 15.06
CA SER A 51 -42.57 -0.86 16.47
C SER A 51 -41.88 0.49 16.56
N THR A 52 -42.74 1.49 16.69
CA THR A 52 -42.49 2.89 17.01
C THR A 52 -41.54 3.01 18.20
N SER A 53 -40.41 3.67 18.03
CA SER A 53 -39.65 4.27 19.13
C SER A 53 -39.20 5.67 18.74
N ASN A 54 -39.47 6.60 19.64
CA ASN A 54 -39.55 8.03 19.46
C ASN A 54 -38.18 8.70 19.29
N ASN A 55 -38.14 9.63 18.32
CA ASN A 55 -37.63 11.00 18.42
C ASN A 55 -36.45 11.27 19.37
N GLY A 56 -35.25 11.15 18.80
CA GLY A 56 -34.11 11.98 19.15
C GLY A 56 -33.49 12.50 17.86
N THR A 57 -34.08 13.53 17.26
CA THR A 57 -33.58 14.19 16.04
C THR A 57 -32.33 15.01 16.38
N ALA A 58 -31.23 14.32 16.69
CA ALA A 58 -29.89 14.91 16.61
C ALA A 58 -29.64 15.21 15.13
N GLY A 59 -29.36 16.47 14.82
CA GLY A 59 -29.20 16.96 13.46
C GLY A 59 -28.24 16.10 12.66
N SER A 60 -28.80 15.27 11.78
CA SER A 60 -28.08 14.71 10.63
C SER A 60 -27.62 15.91 9.82
N THR A 61 -26.32 16.19 9.90
CA THR A 61 -25.74 17.29 9.15
C THR A 61 -25.92 16.99 7.67
N ILE A 62 -26.13 18.03 6.87
CA ILE A 62 -26.25 17.92 5.41
C ILE A 62 -25.06 17.13 4.81
N ILE A 63 -23.91 17.09 5.50
CA ILE A 63 -22.73 16.29 5.20
C ILE A 63 -23.01 14.77 5.20
N ASP A 64 -23.81 14.27 6.14
CA ASP A 64 -24.17 12.84 6.25
C ASP A 64 -25.04 12.35 5.08
N LYS A 65 -25.75 13.28 4.43
CA LYS A 65 -26.62 13.00 3.27
C LYS A 65 -25.94 13.27 1.93
N ILE A 66 -25.08 14.29 1.86
CA ILE A 66 -24.40 14.66 0.62
C ILE A 66 -23.27 13.67 0.31
N LEU A 67 -22.71 12.98 1.32
CA LEU A 67 -21.53 12.17 1.07
C LEU A 67 -21.50 10.84 1.86
N PRO A 68 -22.29 9.82 1.46
CA PRO A 68 -21.78 8.46 1.54
C PRO A 68 -20.73 8.28 0.44
N LEU A 69 -19.73 9.17 0.34
CA LEU A 69 -18.59 8.90 -0.51
C LEU A 69 -17.97 7.64 0.08
N HIS A 70 -18.02 6.57 -0.69
CA HIS A 70 -17.33 5.35 -0.32
C HIS A 70 -15.88 5.74 0.03
N PRO A 71 -15.31 5.28 1.16
CA PRO A 71 -13.99 5.71 1.62
C PRO A 71 -12.89 5.64 0.55
N SER A 72 -13.05 4.74 -0.44
CA SER A 72 -12.20 4.67 -1.63
C SER A 72 -12.18 5.95 -2.47
N LEU A 73 -13.31 6.64 -2.62
CA LEU A 73 -13.42 7.84 -3.42
C LEU A 73 -12.77 9.03 -2.70
N VAL A 74 -12.87 9.10 -1.38
CA VAL A 74 -12.13 10.09 -0.57
C VAL A 74 -10.63 9.90 -0.76
N ILE A 75 -10.15 8.66 -0.70
CA ILE A 75 -8.74 8.33 -0.92
C ILE A 75 -8.29 8.76 -2.32
N VAL A 76 -9.09 8.51 -3.36
CA VAL A 76 -8.79 8.93 -4.74
C VAL A 76 -8.79 10.45 -4.90
N ILE A 77 -9.76 11.16 -4.30
CA ILE A 77 -9.82 12.63 -4.34
C ILE A 77 -8.63 13.23 -3.60
N MET A 78 -8.31 12.74 -2.40
CA MET A 78 -7.14 13.19 -1.65
C MET A 78 -5.88 13.05 -2.50
N ALA A 79 -5.81 12.02 -3.35
CA ALA A 79 -4.68 11.81 -4.25
C ALA A 79 -4.47 12.88 -5.31
N ILE A 80 -5.49 13.64 -5.66
CA ILE A 80 -5.37 14.75 -6.61
C ILE A 80 -4.74 15.97 -5.94
N PHE A 81 -4.91 16.13 -4.63
CA PHE A 81 -4.54 17.34 -3.89
C PHE A 81 -3.20 17.27 -3.16
N LEU A 82 -2.38 16.22 -3.35
CA LEU A 82 -1.10 16.16 -2.66
C LEU A 82 -0.10 17.17 -3.20
N PRO A 83 0.81 17.64 -2.34
CA PRO A 83 1.96 18.40 -2.80
C PRO A 83 2.80 17.55 -3.75
N TYR A 84 3.39 18.22 -4.74
CA TYR A 84 4.28 17.66 -5.76
C TYR A 84 5.37 16.73 -5.17
N SER A 85 5.87 17.05 -3.98
CA SER A 85 6.87 16.26 -3.25
C SER A 85 6.42 14.84 -2.91
N CYS A 86 5.11 14.58 -2.79
CA CYS A 86 4.58 13.23 -2.55
C CYS A 86 4.52 12.39 -3.83
N PHE A 87 4.57 13.00 -5.00
CA PHE A 87 4.64 12.31 -6.29
C PHE A 87 6.08 12.03 -6.73
N LEU A 88 7.07 12.73 -6.17
CA LEU A 88 8.47 12.55 -6.53
C LEU A 88 9.16 11.42 -5.74
N ASN A 89 8.63 11.03 -4.57
CA ASN A 89 9.33 10.13 -3.65
C ASN A 89 8.43 8.97 -3.17
N ARG A 90 8.76 7.76 -3.63
CA ARG A 90 8.33 6.46 -3.09
C ARG A 90 6.87 6.02 -3.28
N GLY A 91 6.13 6.61 -4.20
CA GLY A 91 4.98 5.92 -4.78
C GLY A 91 3.86 5.55 -3.78
N PHE A 92 3.16 4.45 -4.06
CA PHE A 92 2.08 3.86 -3.24
C PHE A 92 2.49 3.62 -1.76
N THR A 93 3.79 3.51 -1.50
CA THR A 93 4.35 3.32 -0.16
C THR A 93 4.25 4.58 0.71
N ILE A 94 4.47 5.78 0.17
CA ILE A 94 4.34 7.02 0.98
C ILE A 94 2.90 7.19 1.49
N TRP A 95 1.93 6.75 0.69
CA TRP A 95 0.53 6.75 1.05
C TRP A 95 0.17 5.79 2.14
N PHE A 96 0.70 4.58 2.08
CA PHE A 96 0.56 3.64 3.16
C PHE A 96 1.03 4.28 4.47
N HIS A 97 2.17 4.98 4.48
CA HIS A 97 2.65 5.71 5.65
C HIS A 97 1.72 6.85 6.09
N TRP A 98 1.29 7.72 5.17
CA TRP A 98 0.38 8.82 5.50
C TRP A 98 -0.97 8.34 6.04
N MET A 99 -1.57 7.34 5.41
CA MET A 99 -2.83 6.74 5.87
C MET A 99 -2.65 6.05 7.22
N SER A 100 -1.49 5.44 7.46
CA SER A 100 -1.15 4.85 8.76
C SER A 100 -1.05 5.91 9.84
N ILE A 101 -0.32 7.00 9.59
CA ILE A 101 -0.19 8.13 10.52
C ILE A 101 -1.57 8.76 10.79
N LEU A 102 -2.34 9.03 9.73
CA LEU A 102 -3.67 9.60 9.85
C LEU A 102 -4.57 8.70 10.71
N HIS A 103 -4.59 7.39 10.45
CA HIS A 103 -5.37 6.43 11.22
C HIS A 103 -4.94 6.39 12.70
N LEU A 104 -3.63 6.45 12.98
CA LEU A 104 -3.10 6.47 14.34
C LEU A 104 -3.45 7.77 15.09
N VAL A 105 -3.28 8.91 14.44
CA VAL A 105 -3.48 10.25 15.05
C VAL A 105 -4.95 10.57 15.25
N THR A 106 -5.78 10.35 14.24
CA THR A 106 -7.21 10.67 14.31
C THR A 106 -8.00 9.68 15.16
N GLN A 107 -7.37 8.58 15.57
CA GLN A 107 -8.03 7.43 16.19
C GLN A 107 -9.25 6.95 15.38
N PHE A 108 -9.28 7.20 14.08
CA PHE A 108 -10.45 6.93 13.24
C PHE A 108 -10.65 5.42 13.13
N GLN A 109 -11.60 4.87 13.88
CA GLN A 109 -11.82 3.43 14.04
C GLN A 109 -12.55 2.78 12.85
N SER A 110 -12.23 3.20 11.62
CA SER A 110 -12.81 2.58 10.43
C SER A 110 -12.19 1.21 10.20
N LYS A 111 -13.00 0.16 10.36
CA LYS A 111 -12.63 -1.23 10.02
C LYS A 111 -12.22 -1.38 8.56
N PHE A 112 -12.78 -0.56 7.67
CA PHE A 112 -12.40 -0.56 6.25
C PHE A 112 -10.95 -0.09 6.07
N ILE A 113 -10.59 1.04 6.67
CA ILE A 113 -9.24 1.61 6.56
C ILE A 113 -8.21 0.66 7.16
N GLU A 114 -8.52 0.04 8.31
CA GLU A 114 -7.63 -0.93 8.93
C GLU A 114 -7.37 -2.14 8.01
N LYS A 115 -8.41 -2.73 7.43
CA LYS A 115 -8.28 -3.82 6.44
C LYS A 115 -7.51 -3.39 5.19
N PHE A 116 -7.79 -2.19 4.70
CA PHE A 116 -7.10 -1.59 3.55
C PHE A 116 -5.59 -1.42 3.83
N LEU A 117 -5.23 -0.92 5.02
CA LEU A 117 -3.83 -0.77 5.44
C LEU A 117 -3.14 -2.12 5.57
N ILE A 118 -3.79 -3.13 6.15
CA ILE A 118 -3.24 -4.49 6.24
C ILE A 118 -2.95 -5.04 4.84
N LEU A 119 -3.90 -4.95 3.92
CA LEU A 119 -3.75 -5.49 2.57
C LEU A 119 -2.68 -4.73 1.76
N SER A 120 -2.71 -3.39 1.81
CA SER A 120 -1.75 -2.54 1.10
C SER A 120 -0.33 -2.74 1.63
N GLY A 121 -0.16 -2.77 2.95
CA GLY A 121 1.13 -2.99 3.60
C GLY A 121 1.69 -4.40 3.34
N ALA A 122 0.84 -5.42 3.30
CA ALA A 122 1.24 -6.78 2.91
C ALA A 122 1.71 -6.81 1.46
N SER A 123 0.99 -6.15 0.55
CA SER A 123 1.37 -6.03 -0.86
C SER A 123 2.73 -5.32 -1.04
N ILE A 124 2.93 -4.18 -0.36
CA ILE A 124 4.20 -3.45 -0.38
C ILE A 124 5.35 -4.33 0.11
N SER A 125 5.14 -5.02 1.24
CA SER A 125 6.16 -5.89 1.84
C SER A 125 6.53 -7.04 0.89
N LEU A 126 5.54 -7.71 0.31
CA LEU A 126 5.73 -8.79 -0.66
C LEU A 126 6.48 -8.31 -1.91
N GLY A 127 6.09 -7.16 -2.46
CA GLY A 127 6.76 -6.59 -3.62
C GLY A 127 8.24 -6.27 -3.32
N TRP A 128 8.50 -5.61 -2.19
CA TRP A 128 9.84 -5.25 -1.77
C TRP A 128 10.76 -6.47 -1.61
N TYR A 129 10.33 -7.46 -0.83
CA TYR A 129 11.14 -8.66 -0.61
C TYR A 129 11.31 -9.50 -1.88
N SER A 130 10.36 -9.41 -2.83
CA SER A 130 10.50 -10.04 -4.14
C SER A 130 11.59 -9.39 -4.98
N THR A 131 11.71 -8.06 -4.94
CA THR A 131 12.83 -7.35 -5.58
C THR A 131 14.17 -7.75 -4.96
N LEU A 132 14.27 -7.79 -3.62
CA LEU A 132 15.51 -8.22 -2.97
C LEU A 132 15.90 -9.66 -3.29
N LEU A 133 14.91 -10.56 -3.32
CA LEU A 133 15.12 -11.95 -3.70
C LEU A 133 15.57 -12.06 -5.16
N TRP A 134 14.97 -11.28 -6.06
CA TRP A 134 15.34 -11.25 -7.46
C TRP A 134 16.78 -10.76 -7.66
N GLU A 135 17.18 -9.67 -6.99
CA GLU A 135 18.56 -9.19 -7.02
C GLU A 135 19.56 -10.24 -6.56
N CYS A 136 19.25 -10.92 -5.47
CA CYS A 136 20.10 -11.97 -4.91
C CYS A 136 20.24 -13.15 -5.88
N ILE A 137 19.14 -13.64 -6.45
CA ILE A 137 19.12 -14.85 -7.28
C ILE A 137 19.70 -14.59 -8.67
N TYR A 138 19.23 -13.53 -9.35
CA TYR A 138 19.52 -13.33 -10.78
C TYR A 138 20.76 -12.48 -11.01
N HIS A 139 21.06 -11.54 -10.12
CA HIS A 139 22.19 -10.65 -10.28
C HIS A 139 23.36 -10.97 -9.34
N GLY A 140 23.18 -11.87 -8.37
CA GLY A 140 24.19 -12.17 -7.36
C GLY A 140 24.51 -10.95 -6.47
N ARG A 141 23.60 -9.98 -6.42
CA ARG A 141 23.75 -8.73 -5.68
C ARG A 141 22.95 -8.78 -4.40
N TYR A 142 23.56 -8.40 -3.30
CA TYR A 142 22.91 -8.37 -2.00
C TYR A 142 22.59 -6.93 -1.62
N PHE A 143 21.30 -6.59 -1.62
CA PHE A 143 20.79 -5.29 -1.17
C PHE A 143 21.29 -4.10 -2.00
N ASP A 144 21.55 -4.29 -3.29
CA ASP A 144 22.07 -3.24 -4.17
C ASP A 144 21.02 -2.15 -4.44
N ALA A 145 19.76 -2.55 -4.68
CA ALA A 145 18.65 -1.60 -4.75
C ALA A 145 18.53 -0.75 -3.48
N LEU A 146 18.81 -1.31 -2.29
CA LEU A 146 18.84 -0.54 -1.04
C LEU A 146 20.07 0.36 -0.95
N TYR A 147 21.23 -0.13 -1.38
CA TYR A 147 22.47 0.64 -1.37
C TYR A 147 22.34 1.91 -2.21
N ASN A 148 21.71 1.83 -3.37
CA ASN A 148 21.50 2.98 -4.25
C ASN A 148 20.52 4.02 -3.66
N ASN A 149 19.80 3.72 -2.56
CA ASN A 149 19.08 4.74 -1.79
C ASN A 149 19.93 5.44 -0.74
N VAL A 150 21.07 4.84 -0.36
CA VAL A 150 21.97 5.42 0.64
C VAL A 150 22.54 6.73 0.11
N ASP A 151 22.68 6.89 -1.21
CA ASP A 151 23.17 8.12 -1.83
C ASP A 151 22.34 9.35 -1.42
N VAL A 152 21.02 9.18 -1.27
CA VAL A 152 20.14 10.24 -0.75
C VAL A 152 20.40 10.50 0.75
N LEU A 153 20.77 9.49 1.53
CA LEU A 153 21.14 9.65 2.93
C LEU A 153 22.53 10.26 3.12
N TYR A 154 23.44 10.13 2.15
CA TYR A 154 24.79 10.69 2.27
C TYR A 154 24.80 12.20 2.41
N ASP A 155 23.78 12.90 1.90
CA ASP A 155 23.61 14.34 2.11
C ASP A 155 23.25 14.70 3.57
N TYR A 156 22.75 13.74 4.36
CA TYR A 156 22.27 13.97 5.72
C TYR A 156 23.12 13.29 6.80
N ILE A 157 23.94 12.28 6.46
CA ILE A 157 24.83 11.61 7.41
C ILE A 157 26.22 12.29 7.38
N PRO A 158 26.76 12.72 8.53
CA PRO A 158 28.13 13.25 8.59
C PRO A 158 29.15 12.29 7.97
N SER A 159 30.01 12.81 7.09
CA SER A 159 31.04 12.04 6.38
C SER A 159 31.99 11.27 7.31
N SER A 160 32.20 11.76 8.54
CA SER A 160 32.97 11.07 9.59
C SER A 160 32.37 9.72 9.98
N ILE A 161 31.03 9.64 10.10
CA ILE A 161 30.30 8.41 10.44
C ILE A 161 30.37 7.42 9.27
N MET A 162 30.19 7.91 8.04
CA MET A 162 30.28 7.08 6.83
C MET A 162 31.66 6.46 6.66
N SER A 163 32.72 7.24 6.88
CA SER A 163 34.10 6.76 6.74
C SER A 163 34.47 5.70 7.77
N SER A 164 33.91 5.77 8.98
CA SER A 164 34.20 4.83 10.06
C SER A 164 33.34 3.56 9.97
N HIS A 165 32.12 3.67 9.44
CA HIS A 165 31.16 2.58 9.39
C HIS A 165 30.35 2.58 8.08
N PRO A 166 30.93 2.07 6.97
CA PRO A 166 30.28 2.12 5.65
C PRO A 166 28.98 1.31 5.59
N PHE A 167 28.78 0.34 6.49
CA PHE A 167 27.56 -0.47 6.56
C PHE A 167 26.45 0.12 7.44
N THR A 168 26.76 1.11 8.28
CA THR A 168 25.78 1.69 9.22
C THR A 168 24.57 2.31 8.50
N PRO A 169 24.74 3.13 7.43
CA PRO A 169 23.60 3.67 6.71
C PRO A 169 22.70 2.58 6.12
N ILE A 170 23.29 1.50 5.59
CA ILE A 170 22.55 0.36 5.02
C ILE A 170 21.69 -0.31 6.09
N ILE A 171 22.28 -0.59 7.25
CA ILE A 171 21.58 -1.20 8.39
C ILE A 171 20.44 -0.28 8.86
N ILE A 172 20.69 1.02 8.96
CA ILE A 172 19.69 2.01 9.37
C ILE A 172 18.51 2.02 8.40
N ILE A 173 18.75 2.05 7.08
CA ILE A 173 17.68 2.01 6.08
C ILE A 173 16.89 0.71 6.17
N HIS A 174 17.55 -0.45 6.37
CA HIS A 174 16.85 -1.72 6.55
C HIS A 174 15.96 -1.72 7.78
N ILE A 175 16.44 -1.15 8.89
CA ILE A 175 15.65 -1.00 10.09
C ILE A 175 14.43 -0.12 9.78
N PHE A 176 14.62 1.01 9.11
CA PHE A 176 13.49 1.88 8.75
C PHE A 176 12.50 1.22 7.78
N ASP A 177 12.96 0.48 6.78
CA ASP A 177 12.07 -0.24 5.85
C ASP A 177 11.34 -1.39 6.55
N LEU A 178 12.00 -2.11 7.49
CA LEU A 178 11.39 -3.15 8.31
C LEU A 178 10.34 -2.57 9.26
N LEU A 179 10.66 -1.47 9.93
CA LEU A 179 9.73 -0.77 10.82
C LEU A 179 8.55 -0.19 10.03
N GLY A 180 8.86 0.43 8.90
CA GLY A 180 7.92 1.13 8.05
C GLY A 180 6.92 0.20 7.38
N HIS A 181 7.33 -0.96 6.87
CA HIS A 181 6.45 -1.80 6.06
C HIS A 181 5.93 -3.03 6.82
N PRO A 182 6.71 -4.09 7.08
CA PRO A 182 6.18 -5.30 7.68
C PRO A 182 5.76 -5.09 9.14
N LEU A 183 6.51 -4.33 9.95
CA LEU A 183 6.14 -4.14 11.35
C LEU A 183 4.87 -3.29 11.50
N LEU A 184 4.73 -2.23 10.69
CA LEU A 184 3.53 -1.40 10.68
C LEU A 184 2.30 -2.18 10.16
N THR A 185 2.47 -2.99 9.12
CA THR A 185 1.44 -3.92 8.64
C THR A 185 1.02 -4.90 9.73
N TYR A 186 2.01 -5.49 10.42
CA TYR A 186 1.78 -6.41 11.53
C TYR A 186 1.06 -5.73 12.70
N TYR A 187 1.40 -4.47 12.99
CA TYR A 187 0.70 -3.68 14.00
C TYR A 187 -0.80 -3.56 13.69
N PHE A 188 -1.17 -3.18 12.46
CA PHE A 188 -2.58 -3.09 12.07
C PHE A 188 -3.28 -4.45 12.09
N TRP A 189 -2.60 -5.52 11.63
CA TRP A 189 -3.14 -6.87 11.71
C TRP A 189 -3.41 -7.31 13.16
N ARG A 190 -2.47 -7.05 14.06
CA ARG A 190 -2.61 -7.38 15.49
C ARG A 190 -3.75 -6.58 16.14
N ARG A 191 -3.84 -5.28 15.81
CA ARG A 191 -4.91 -4.39 16.29
C ARG A 191 -6.28 -4.88 15.83
N TYR A 192 -6.43 -5.22 14.55
CA TYR A 192 -7.65 -5.77 13.97
C TYR A 192 -8.09 -7.04 14.69
N ASN A 193 -7.16 -7.98 14.90
CA ASN A 193 -7.45 -9.24 15.60
C ASN A 193 -7.88 -9.04 17.06
N ASN A 194 -7.25 -8.09 17.77
CA ASN A 194 -7.62 -7.79 19.15
C ASN A 194 -9.05 -7.22 19.24
N ASN A 195 -9.43 -6.33 18.31
CA ASN A 195 -10.77 -5.74 18.26
C ASN A 195 -11.86 -6.79 17.98
N ASN A 196 -11.59 -7.76 17.10
CA ASN A 196 -12.52 -8.84 16.79
C ASN A 196 -12.67 -9.82 17.96
N ASN A 197 -11.57 -10.21 18.62
CA ASN A 197 -11.64 -11.12 19.77
C ASN A 197 -12.45 -10.54 20.94
N ASN A 198 -12.37 -9.23 21.17
CA ASN A 198 -13.14 -8.56 22.23
C ASN A 198 -14.64 -8.52 21.89
N SER A 199 -14.99 -8.36 20.61
CA SER A 199 -16.38 -8.37 20.15
C SER A 199 -17.03 -9.75 20.37
N SER A 200 -16.30 -10.84 20.12
CA SER A 200 -16.81 -12.20 20.33
C SER A 200 -17.05 -12.55 21.79
N LYS A 201 -16.20 -12.08 22.72
CA LYS A 201 -16.34 -12.38 24.16
C LYS A 201 -17.63 -11.82 24.76
N ASN A 202 -18.06 -10.64 24.32
CA ASN A 202 -19.26 -9.99 24.84
C ASN A 202 -20.58 -10.67 24.37
N THR A 203 -20.52 -11.51 23.33
CA THR A 203 -21.72 -12.16 22.78
C THR A 203 -22.05 -13.49 23.51
N VAL A 204 -21.07 -14.12 24.16
CA VAL A 204 -21.23 -15.48 24.74
C VAL A 204 -21.73 -15.45 26.20
N SER A 205 -21.73 -14.29 26.86
CA SER A 205 -22.01 -14.17 28.30
C SER A 205 -23.50 -14.12 28.68
N ILE A 206 -24.46 -14.43 27.80
CA ILE A 206 -25.91 -14.36 28.12
C ILE A 206 -26.60 -15.74 28.18
N THR A 207 -25.93 -16.82 27.78
CA THR A 207 -26.57 -18.15 27.82
C THR A 207 -26.24 -18.87 29.13
N THR A 208 -27.02 -18.61 30.18
CA THR A 208 -27.07 -19.41 31.40
C THR A 208 -27.64 -20.80 31.10
N THR A 209 -26.80 -21.69 30.57
CA THR A 209 -27.07 -23.13 30.55
C THR A 209 -26.03 -23.84 31.41
N PRO A 210 -26.43 -24.77 32.29
CA PRO A 210 -25.53 -25.42 33.23
C PRO A 210 -24.47 -26.27 32.52
N PRO A 211 -23.28 -26.42 33.13
CA PRO A 211 -22.15 -27.11 32.52
C PRO A 211 -22.45 -28.60 32.37
N SER A 212 -22.58 -29.06 31.12
CA SER A 212 -22.52 -30.49 30.80
C SER A 212 -21.05 -30.87 30.66
N ASP A 213 -20.58 -31.64 31.63
CA ASP A 213 -19.27 -32.26 31.69
C ASP A 213 -19.11 -33.24 30.52
N ASN A 214 -18.30 -32.91 29.52
CA ASN A 214 -17.87 -33.87 28.49
C ASN A 214 -16.54 -33.44 27.87
N GLY A 215 -15.57 -34.35 27.99
CA GLY A 215 -14.16 -34.15 27.74
C GLY A 215 -13.74 -33.88 26.30
N ASP A 216 -12.65 -33.12 26.23
CA ASP A 216 -11.47 -33.39 25.41
C ASP A 216 -11.62 -33.49 23.88
N LYS A 217 -12.16 -32.42 23.26
CA LYS A 217 -12.15 -32.22 21.80
C LYS A 217 -11.65 -30.84 21.34
N ASN A 218 -10.66 -30.25 22.01
CA ASN A 218 -10.22 -28.87 21.72
C ASN A 218 -9.08 -28.74 20.67
N SER A 219 -8.54 -29.82 20.10
CA SER A 219 -7.35 -29.74 19.23
C SER A 219 -7.63 -29.19 17.81
N HIS A 220 -8.82 -29.42 17.22
CA HIS A 220 -9.08 -29.06 15.81
C HIS A 220 -9.64 -27.65 15.54
N LYS A 221 -9.81 -26.80 16.56
CA LYS A 221 -10.55 -25.53 16.39
C LYS A 221 -9.72 -24.37 15.79
N ASN A 222 -8.40 -24.48 15.75
CA ASN A 222 -7.53 -23.35 15.42
C ASN A 222 -7.37 -23.10 13.90
N ASP A 223 -7.36 -24.14 13.06
CA ASP A 223 -7.06 -23.96 11.63
C ASP A 223 -8.16 -23.18 10.90
N ASN A 224 -9.43 -23.47 11.20
CA ASN A 224 -10.57 -22.77 10.62
C ASN A 224 -10.62 -21.27 10.97
N LYS A 225 -10.01 -20.87 12.09
CA LYS A 225 -10.01 -19.46 12.51
C LYS A 225 -9.14 -18.59 11.59
N SER A 226 -8.01 -19.11 11.11
CA SER A 226 -7.08 -18.36 10.27
C SER A 226 -7.66 -18.04 8.88
N ILE A 227 -8.32 -19.03 8.27
CA ILE A 227 -8.97 -18.90 6.96
C ILE A 227 -10.04 -17.81 7.01
N HIS A 228 -10.87 -17.82 8.05
CA HIS A 228 -11.94 -16.83 8.25
C HIS A 228 -11.41 -15.39 8.35
N ILE A 229 -10.27 -15.18 9.03
CA ILE A 229 -9.67 -13.84 9.17
C ILE A 229 -9.25 -13.28 7.80
N ILE A 230 -8.68 -14.11 6.92
CA ILE A 230 -8.28 -13.65 5.58
C ILE A 230 -9.52 -13.25 4.77
N ASP A 231 -10.60 -14.03 4.84
CA ASP A 231 -11.84 -13.72 4.11
C ASP A 231 -12.55 -12.47 4.65
N GLU A 232 -12.41 -12.20 5.95
CA GLU A 232 -12.88 -10.96 6.58
C GLU A 232 -12.06 -9.74 6.16
N ILE A 233 -10.74 -9.86 6.02
CA ILE A 233 -9.87 -8.75 5.59
C ILE A 233 -10.08 -8.49 4.09
N CYS A 234 -10.13 -9.55 3.29
CA CYS A 234 -10.25 -9.51 1.83
C CYS A 234 -11.72 -9.42 1.38
N THR A 235 -12.44 -8.40 1.86
CA THR A 235 -13.77 -8.08 1.32
C THR A 235 -13.64 -7.44 -0.06
N TRP A 236 -14.66 -7.61 -0.91
CA TRP A 236 -14.69 -7.00 -2.26
C TRP A 236 -14.37 -5.49 -2.25
N PRO A 237 -14.99 -4.67 -1.37
CA PRO A 237 -14.65 -3.26 -1.30
C PRO A 237 -13.17 -3.02 -0.98
N VAL A 238 -12.57 -3.79 -0.09
CA VAL A 238 -11.17 -3.63 0.31
C VAL A 238 -10.23 -4.04 -0.84
N LEU A 239 -10.48 -5.20 -1.46
CA LEU A 239 -9.68 -5.70 -2.59
C LEU A 239 -9.70 -4.73 -3.77
N ILE A 240 -10.90 -4.32 -4.20
CA ILE A 240 -11.07 -3.39 -5.32
C ILE A 240 -10.42 -2.05 -5.01
N SER A 241 -10.63 -1.52 -3.80
CA SER A 241 -10.06 -0.21 -3.42
C SER A 241 -8.55 -0.25 -3.36
N ALA A 242 -7.95 -1.27 -2.75
CA ALA A 242 -6.50 -1.40 -2.65
C ALA A 242 -5.85 -1.56 -4.04
N TYR A 243 -6.45 -2.38 -4.91
CA TYR A 243 -5.97 -2.56 -6.27
C TYR A 243 -6.11 -1.30 -7.13
N ILE A 244 -7.31 -0.70 -7.17
CA ILE A 244 -7.56 0.54 -7.94
C ILE A 244 -6.64 1.65 -7.43
N PHE A 245 -6.50 1.81 -6.12
CA PHE A 245 -5.63 2.83 -5.56
C PHE A 245 -4.18 2.64 -6.00
N SER A 246 -3.67 1.40 -5.94
CA SER A 246 -2.35 1.05 -6.47
C SER A 246 -2.20 1.40 -7.96
N ARG A 247 -3.21 1.09 -8.79
CA ARG A 247 -3.17 1.39 -10.24
C ARG A 247 -3.30 2.88 -10.56
N VAL A 248 -4.21 3.59 -9.92
CA VAL A 248 -4.37 5.05 -10.09
C VAL A 248 -3.08 5.74 -9.74
N TRP A 249 -2.47 5.36 -8.62
CA TRP A 249 -1.20 5.96 -8.21
C TRP A 249 -0.08 5.67 -9.22
N SER A 250 -0.02 4.44 -9.71
CA SER A 250 0.90 4.03 -10.75
C SER A 250 0.76 4.87 -12.03
N ILE A 251 -0.47 5.11 -12.48
CA ILE A 251 -0.80 5.94 -13.63
C ILE A 251 -0.38 7.40 -13.41
N VAL A 252 -0.79 7.99 -12.29
CA VAL A 252 -0.50 9.40 -11.97
C VAL A 252 1.01 9.62 -11.90
N HIS A 253 1.73 8.73 -11.23
CA HIS A 253 3.17 8.85 -11.07
C HIS A 253 3.93 8.64 -12.39
N THR A 254 3.49 7.71 -13.24
CA THR A 254 4.09 7.51 -14.58
C THR A 254 3.84 8.72 -15.47
N TYR A 255 2.62 9.25 -15.47
CA TYR A 255 2.27 10.43 -16.25
C TYR A 255 3.11 11.63 -15.84
N HIS A 256 3.28 11.82 -14.54
CA HIS A 256 4.04 12.90 -13.98
C HIS A 256 5.53 12.86 -14.36
N ASN A 257 6.15 11.69 -14.30
CA ASN A 257 7.59 11.55 -14.54
C ASN A 257 7.97 11.39 -16.02
N PHE A 258 7.10 10.78 -16.84
CA PHE A 258 7.41 10.46 -18.23
C PHE A 258 6.48 11.11 -19.26
N GLY A 259 5.41 11.78 -18.82
CA GLY A 259 4.42 12.39 -19.71
C GLY A 259 3.45 11.41 -20.38
N TYR A 260 3.40 10.15 -19.94
CA TYR A 260 2.46 9.15 -20.48
C TYR A 260 1.83 8.29 -19.38
N PHE A 261 0.67 7.70 -19.65
CA PHE A 261 -0.03 6.82 -18.71
C PHE A 261 0.53 5.40 -18.72
N GLY A 262 0.95 4.90 -17.56
CA GLY A 262 1.40 3.52 -17.39
C GLY A 262 0.70 2.83 -16.22
N LEU A 263 0.28 1.58 -16.41
CA LEU A 263 -0.33 0.78 -15.35
C LEU A 263 0.67 0.28 -14.31
N PHE A 264 1.96 0.31 -14.65
CA PHE A 264 3.06 -0.07 -13.78
C PHE A 264 3.98 1.13 -13.62
N TYR A 265 4.23 1.50 -12.37
CA TYR A 265 5.10 2.60 -12.06
C TYR A 265 6.54 2.15 -12.26
N VAL A 266 7.35 3.04 -12.78
CA VAL A 266 8.74 2.80 -13.08
C VAL A 266 9.48 3.98 -12.45
N GLY A 267 10.02 3.77 -11.26
CA GLY A 267 10.68 4.84 -10.52
C GLY A 267 12.15 4.96 -10.86
N PHE A 268 12.49 5.90 -11.74
CA PHE A 268 13.89 6.28 -12.00
C PHE A 268 14.45 7.24 -10.93
N ASP A 269 13.59 8.02 -10.25
CA ASP A 269 14.04 9.20 -9.49
C ASP A 269 14.47 8.93 -8.04
N VAL A 270 14.04 7.83 -7.44
CA VAL A 270 14.31 7.54 -6.01
C VAL A 270 15.48 6.61 -5.82
N TYR A 271 15.68 5.73 -6.79
CA TYR A 271 16.71 4.74 -6.80
C TYR A 271 17.46 5.03 -8.09
N ILE A 272 18.69 5.51 -8.00
CA ILE A 272 19.58 5.70 -9.16
C ILE A 272 19.81 4.32 -9.76
N ILE A 273 18.87 3.85 -10.57
CA ILE A 273 18.83 2.49 -11.09
C ILE A 273 18.95 2.57 -12.60
N ASP A 274 19.94 1.86 -13.11
CA ASP A 274 20.28 1.84 -14.53
C ASP A 274 19.25 1.04 -15.38
N SER A 275 18.43 0.18 -14.77
CA SER A 275 17.40 -0.59 -15.49
C SER A 275 16.11 -0.88 -14.71
N LEU A 276 15.01 -0.96 -15.45
CA LEU A 276 13.67 -1.24 -14.92
C LEU A 276 13.47 -2.67 -14.42
N ASP A 277 14.42 -3.54 -14.74
CA ASP A 277 14.29 -4.98 -14.56
C ASP A 277 14.12 -5.38 -13.09
N MET A 278 14.67 -4.58 -12.17
CA MET A 278 14.63 -4.82 -10.73
C MET A 278 13.23 -4.64 -10.12
N TRP A 279 12.35 -3.89 -10.76
CA TRP A 279 11.03 -3.57 -10.20
C TRP A 279 9.90 -4.44 -10.75
N TYR A 280 10.10 -5.08 -11.90
CA TYR A 280 9.12 -6.07 -12.41
C TYR A 280 8.78 -7.16 -11.38
N PRO A 281 9.74 -7.71 -10.60
CA PRO A 281 9.42 -8.65 -9.53
C PRO A 281 8.42 -8.10 -8.53
N ALA A 282 8.57 -6.85 -8.07
CA ALA A 282 7.66 -6.24 -7.11
C ALA A 282 6.22 -6.16 -7.66
N TYR A 283 6.06 -5.65 -8.89
CA TYR A 283 4.74 -5.52 -9.52
C TYR A 283 4.13 -6.86 -9.90
N THR A 284 4.96 -7.81 -10.31
CA THR A 284 4.53 -9.17 -10.62
C THR A 284 4.01 -9.84 -9.37
N THR A 285 4.75 -9.78 -8.25
CA THR A 285 4.31 -10.34 -6.98
C THR A 285 3.04 -9.66 -6.46
N GLU A 286 2.93 -8.34 -6.55
CA GLU A 286 1.71 -7.61 -6.21
C GLU A 286 0.52 -8.10 -7.07
N THR A 287 0.71 -8.21 -8.38
CA THR A 287 -0.35 -8.67 -9.31
C THR A 287 -0.76 -10.11 -9.00
N ILE A 288 0.20 -11.00 -8.73
CA ILE A 288 -0.05 -12.38 -8.32
C ILE A 288 -0.82 -12.42 -7.00
N LEU A 289 -0.44 -11.60 -6.02
CA LEU A 289 -1.15 -11.51 -4.73
C LEU A 289 -2.62 -11.14 -4.93
N TYR A 290 -2.90 -10.01 -5.61
CA TYR A 290 -4.27 -9.58 -5.84
C TYR A 290 -5.07 -10.59 -6.67
N SER A 291 -4.47 -11.14 -7.73
CA SER A 291 -5.12 -12.16 -8.55
C SER A 291 -5.46 -13.42 -7.76
N SER A 292 -4.56 -13.86 -6.88
CA SER A 292 -4.77 -15.02 -6.01
C SER A 292 -5.89 -14.78 -4.99
N LEU A 293 -5.94 -13.59 -4.40
CA LEU A 293 -7.00 -13.21 -3.44
C LEU A 293 -8.37 -13.09 -4.13
N ILE A 294 -8.42 -12.52 -5.33
CA ILE A 294 -9.64 -12.44 -6.15
C ILE A 294 -10.11 -13.84 -6.54
N LEU A 295 -9.21 -14.70 -7.05
CA LEU A 295 -9.56 -16.06 -7.45
C LEU A 295 -10.09 -16.86 -6.25
N ARG A 296 -9.44 -16.77 -5.10
CA ARG A 296 -9.92 -17.38 -3.85
C ARG A 296 -11.33 -16.88 -3.51
N LYS A 297 -11.60 -15.58 -3.65
CA LYS A 297 -12.91 -14.97 -3.34
C LYS A 297 -14.02 -15.36 -4.33
N LEU A 298 -13.66 -15.76 -5.55
CA LEU A 298 -14.60 -16.26 -6.55
C LEU A 298 -14.94 -17.74 -6.37
N ILE A 299 -14.03 -18.52 -5.78
CA ILE A 299 -14.22 -19.96 -5.54
C ILE A 299 -15.07 -20.22 -4.28
N ASN A 300 -14.91 -19.40 -3.25
CA ASN A 300 -15.59 -19.52 -1.95
C ASN A 300 -16.90 -18.73 -1.90
#